data_AF-A0AAE4B3B7-F1
#
_entry.id   AF-A0AAE4B3B7-F1
#
_cell.length_a   1.000
_cell.length_b   1.000
_cell.length_c   1.000
_cell.angle_alpha   90.00
_cell.angle_beta   90.00
_cell.angle_gamma   90.00
#
_symmetry.space_group_name_H-M   'P 1'
#
loop_
_entity.id
_entity.type
_entity.pdbx_description
1 polymer ?
#
loop_
_entity_poly.entity_id
_entity_poly.type
_entity_poly.pdbx_seq_one_letter_code
_entity_poly.pdbx_strand_id
1 'polypeptide(L)' 'MTAQWLVTLDLAATYLAQSFGQDVTEERIRQWISRSKTPANPEGVPRRGSEGRRALYDLRDLITLAETRLTGTG' A
#
# COMPACT_ATOMS: atom_id res chain seq x y z
N MET A 1 0.43 18.21 -12.90
CA MET A 1 -0.34 17.89 -11.68
C MET A 1 -0.40 16.38 -11.57
N THR A 2 0.46 15.75 -10.77
CA THR A 2 0.42 14.30 -10.52
C THR A 2 -0.70 14.02 -9.53
N ALA A 3 -1.77 13.38 -9.97
CA ALA A 3 -2.80 12.87 -9.07
C ALA A 3 -2.17 11.82 -8.14
N GLN A 4 -2.16 12.11 -6.83
CA GLN A 4 -1.76 11.13 -5.82
C GLN A 4 -2.97 10.22 -5.56
N TRP A 5 -2.81 8.93 -5.82
CA TRP A 5 -3.87 7.94 -5.63
C TRP A 5 -3.70 7.30 -4.26
N LEU A 6 -4.20 7.99 -3.24
CA LEU A 6 -4.14 7.53 -1.86
C LEU A 6 -5.20 6.45 -1.61
N VAL A 7 -4.76 5.26 -1.24
CA VAL A 7 -5.61 4.07 -1.02
C VAL A 7 -5.32 3.42 0.33
N THR A 8 -6.29 2.66 0.84
CA THR A 8 -6.07 1.77 1.99
C THR A 8 -5.32 0.51 1.55
N LEU A 9 -4.66 -0.18 2.50
CA LEU A 9 -3.95 -1.42 2.21
C LEU A 9 -4.86 -2.55 1.72
N ASP A 10 -6.10 -2.62 2.20
CA ASP A 10 -7.13 -3.56 1.74
C ASP A 10 -7.43 -3.38 0.24
N LEU A 11 -7.65 -2.14 -0.19
CA LEU A 11 -7.90 -1.83 -1.60
C LEU A 11 -6.65 -2.10 -2.44
N ALA A 12 -5.48 -1.73 -1.93
CA ALA A 12 -4.21 -2.02 -2.59
C ALA A 12 -3.96 -3.53 -2.72
N ALA A 13 -4.21 -4.32 -1.69
CA ALA A 13 -4.09 -5.78 -1.70
C ALA A 13 -4.96 -6.39 -2.78
N THR A 14 -6.23 -5.99 -2.85
CA THR A 14 -7.17 -6.43 -3.87
C THR A 14 -6.70 -6.08 -5.29
N TYR A 15 -6.17 -4.87 -5.48
CA TYR A 15 -5.65 -4.43 -6.78
C TYR A 15 -4.37 -5.17 -7.18
N LEU A 16 -3.41 -5.31 -6.26
CA LEU A 16 -2.15 -5.99 -6.51
C LEU A 16 -2.36 -7.48 -6.74
N ALA A 17 -3.25 -8.13 -6.00
CA ALA A 17 -3.57 -9.54 -6.20
C ALA A 17 -4.12 -9.81 -7.60
N GLN A 18 -5.02 -8.93 -8.08
CA GLN A 18 -5.56 -9.01 -9.45
C GLN A 18 -4.50 -8.68 -10.50
N SER A 19 -3.67 -7.67 -10.28
CA SER A 19 -2.67 -7.20 -11.25
C SER A 19 -1.52 -8.20 -11.44
N PHE A 20 -1.04 -8.79 -10.35
CA PHE A 20 0.08 -9.73 -10.38
C PHE A 20 -0.36 -11.20 -10.45
N GLY A 21 -1.66 -11.49 -10.33
CA GLY A 21 -2.19 -12.86 -10.32
C GLY A 21 -1.66 -13.70 -9.16
N GLN A 22 -1.33 -13.07 -8.03
CA GLN A 22 -0.74 -13.71 -6.85
C GLN A 22 -1.51 -13.35 -5.59
N ASP A 23 -1.40 -14.19 -4.56
CA ASP A 23 -2.01 -13.91 -3.25
C ASP A 23 -1.25 -12.76 -2.56
N VAL A 24 -1.74 -11.53 -2.75
CA VAL A 24 -1.23 -10.32 -2.11
C VAL A 24 -2.23 -9.89 -1.05
N THR A 25 -1.85 -10.03 0.22
CA THR A 25 -2.66 -9.65 1.38
C THR A 25 -2.17 -8.35 2.00
N GLU A 26 -3.03 -7.69 2.78
CA GLU A 26 -2.65 -6.51 3.56
C GLU A 26 -1.40 -6.76 4.42
N GLU A 27 -1.33 -7.91 5.09
CA GLU A 27 -0.18 -8.27 5.94
C GLU A 27 1.13 -8.36 5.14
N ARG A 28 1.06 -8.95 3.94
CA ARG A 28 2.22 -9.06 3.04
C ARG A 28 2.70 -7.67 2.59
N ILE A 29 1.78 -6.77 2.26
CA ILE A 29 2.11 -5.38 1.93
C ILE A 29 2.71 -4.65 3.15
N ARG A 30 2.15 -4.84 4.36
CA ARG A 30 2.71 -4.28 5.61
C ARG A 30 4.15 -4.75 5.83
N GLN A 31 4.44 -6.02 5.60
CA GLN A 31 5.80 -6.55 5.69
C GLN A 31 6.74 -5.90 4.67
N TRP A 32 6.29 -5.69 3.43
CA TRP A 32 7.09 -5.00 2.42
C TRP A 32 7.38 -3.55 2.80
N ILE A 33 6.38 -2.81 3.26
CA ILE A 33 6.53 -1.41 3.72
C ILE A 33 7.52 -1.35 4.88
N SER A 34 7.36 -2.23 5.88
CA SER A 34 8.26 -2.30 7.04
C SER A 34 9.70 -2.58 6.65
N ARG A 35 9.96 -3.31 5.56
CA ARG A 35 11.31 -3.60 5.06
C ARG A 35 11.86 -2.52 4.13
N SER A 36 11.00 -1.78 3.44
CA SER A 36 11.40 -0.83 2.40
C SER A 36 11.40 0.65 2.85
N LYS A 37 11.10 0.93 4.13
CA LYS A 37 10.98 2.31 4.68
C LYS A 37 10.00 3.21 3.89
N THR A 38 9.04 2.62 3.17
CA THR A 38 8.04 3.37 2.41
C THR A 38 7.20 4.20 3.39
N PRO A 39 7.15 5.54 3.26
CA PRO A 39 6.39 6.37 4.18
C PRO A 39 4.89 6.12 3.97
N ALA A 40 4.18 5.76 5.04
CA ALA A 40 2.73 5.89 5.05
C ALA A 40 2.39 7.38 4.98
N ASN A 41 1.39 7.79 4.19
CA ASN A 41 0.94 9.18 4.20
C ASN A 41 -0.11 9.35 5.32
N PRO A 42 0.22 10.00 6.45
CA PRO A 42 -0.72 10.19 7.54
C PRO A 42 -1.78 11.26 7.23
N GLU A 43 -1.68 11.99 6.11
CA GLU A 43 -2.59 13.09 5.75
C GLU A 43 -4.01 12.65 5.35
N GLY A 44 -4.31 11.36 5.41
CA GLY A 44 -5.70 10.88 5.47
C GLY A 44 -6.34 11.19 6.82
N VAL A 45 -6.74 12.45 7.05
CA VAL A 45 -7.34 12.92 8.31
C VAL A 45 -8.48 11.99 8.77
N PRO A 46 -8.35 11.27 9.90
CA PRO A 46 -9.51 10.70 10.55
C PRO A 46 -10.27 11.82 11.26
N ARG A 47 -11.49 12.14 10.83
CA ARG A 47 -12.39 13.00 11.59
C ARG A 47 -12.75 12.28 12.91
N ARG A 48 -12.13 12.77 14.00
CA ARG A 48 -12.49 12.68 15.43
C ARG A 48 -13.35 11.46 15.84
N GLY A 49 -12.66 10.42 16.30
CA GLY A 49 -13.23 9.19 16.88
C GLY A 49 -12.17 8.10 16.84
N SER A 50 -11.32 8.04 17.88
CA SER A 50 -10.09 7.25 17.89
C SER A 50 -10.33 5.75 18.04
N GLU A 51 -10.88 5.10 17.00
CA GLU A 51 -10.83 3.65 16.79
C GLU A 51 -10.61 3.39 15.29
N GLY A 52 -9.37 3.05 14.92
CA GLY A 52 -9.04 2.65 13.55
C GLY A 52 -8.46 3.75 12.66
N ARG A 53 -7.19 4.14 12.89
CA ARG A 53 -6.39 4.82 11.85
C ARG A 53 -6.25 3.89 10.64
N ARG A 54 -7.09 4.06 9.61
CA ARG A 54 -6.78 3.53 8.28
C ARG A 54 -5.72 4.44 7.65
N ALA A 55 -4.46 4.02 7.74
CA ALA A 55 -3.36 4.69 7.05
C ALA A 55 -3.60 4.61 5.54
N LEU A 56 -3.40 5.74 4.85
CA LEU A 56 -3.45 5.80 3.40
C LEU A 56 -2.03 5.73 2.83
N TYR A 57 -1.92 5.06 1.70
CA TYR A 57 -0.65 4.83 1.01
C TYR A 57 -0.83 5.22 -0.45
N ASP A 58 0.22 5.75 -1.06
CA ASP A 58 0.19 6.01 -2.49
C ASP A 58 0.21 4.68 -3.25
N LEU A 59 -0.82 4.44 -4.08
CA LEU A 59 -0.95 3.20 -4.84
C LEU A 59 0.25 2.97 -5.75
N ARG A 60 0.87 4.02 -6.30
CA ARG A 60 2.02 3.90 -7.21
C ARG A 60 3.27 3.42 -6.47
N ASP A 61 3.49 3.89 -5.24
CA ASP A 61 4.56 3.38 -4.39
C ASP A 61 4.33 1.90 -4.03
N LEU A 62 3.08 1.52 -3.73
CA LEU A 62 2.74 0.13 -3.44
C LEU A 62 2.91 -0.79 -4.65
N ILE A 63 2.56 -0.33 -5.86
CA ILE A 63 2.80 -1.07 -7.11
C ILE A 63 4.31 -1.26 -7.32
N THR A 64 5.10 -0.18 -7.27
CA THR A 64 6.56 -0.24 -7.46
C THR A 64 7.22 -1.19 -6.46
N LEU A 65 6.75 -1.16 -5.21
CA LEU A 65 7.20 -2.04 -4.15
C LEU A 65 6.80 -3.50 -4.43
N ALA A 66 5.56 -3.74 -4.86
CA ALA A 66 5.09 -5.08 -5.21
C ALA A 66 5.84 -5.64 -6.42
N GLU A 67 6.06 -4.86 -7.48
CA GLU A 67 6.88 -5.24 -8.63
C GLU A 67 8.25 -5.71 -8.16
N THR A 68 8.99 -4.86 -7.43
CA THR A 68 10.33 -5.19 -6.91
C THR A 68 10.33 -6.48 -6.09
N ARG A 69 9.30 -6.70 -5.26
CA ARG A 69 9.20 -7.87 -4.36
C ARG A 69 8.76 -9.16 -5.05
N LEU A 70 7.94 -9.05 -6.09
CA LEU A 70 7.36 -10.20 -6.78
C LEU A 70 8.18 -10.62 -8.00
N THR A 71 8.83 -9.69 -8.69
CA THR A 71 9.69 -9.98 -9.86
C THR A 71 11.15 -10.23 -9.49
N GLY A 72 11.57 -9.92 -8.26
CA GLY A 72 12.93 -10.22 -7.77
C GLY A 72 14.04 -9.41 -8.44
N THR A 73 13.71 -8.39 -9.24
CA THR A 73 14.69 -7.44 -9.77
C THR A 73 15.06 -6.43 -8.68
N GLY A 74 15.98 -6.82 -7.80
CA GLY A 74 16.57 -5.99 -6.75
C GLY A 74 18.04 -6.31 -6.56
#